data_AF-A0A495F927-F1
#
_entry.id   AF-A0A495F927-F1
#
_cell.length_a   1.000
_cell.length_b   1.000
_cell.length_c   1.000
_cell.angle_alpha   90.00
_cell.angle_beta   90.00
_cell.angle_gamma   90.00
#
_symmetry.space_group_name_H-M   'P 1'
#
loop_
_entity.id
_entity.type
_entity.pdbx_description
1 polymer ?
#
loop_
_entity_poly.entity_id
_entity_poly.type
_entity_poly.pdbx_seq_one_letter_code
_entity_poly.pdbx_strand_id
1 'polypeptide(L)'
;MAPRAGEAQHNGSFHLHPFGNLAPMPYTAQHLAQPPSRDEVDRLTGAAVVEFGTPWCGHCQRAQPLIEQALKDRADVAHIKVEDGPGQRLGRTFGVKLWPTLVVLKDGKEVARLVRPQGQQDVLDAVNTVSAPE
;
A
#
# COMPACT_ATOMS: atom_id res chain seq x y z
N MET A 1 24.87 21.83 -56.01
CA MET A 1 23.53 21.24 -56.15
C MET A 1 23.34 20.15 -55.10
N ALA A 2 22.33 20.29 -54.24
CA ALA A 2 21.60 19.15 -53.64
C ALA A 2 20.56 18.64 -54.69
N PRO A 3 19.82 17.50 -54.54
CA PRO A 3 19.16 17.01 -53.31
C PRO A 3 19.00 15.47 -53.06
N ARG A 4 18.72 15.12 -51.77
CA ARG A 4 17.75 14.14 -51.15
C ARG A 4 17.67 12.66 -51.62
N ALA A 5 17.29 11.63 -50.82
CA ALA A 5 16.92 11.41 -49.41
C ALA A 5 16.78 9.87 -49.15
N GLY A 6 16.71 9.43 -47.89
CA GLY A 6 16.21 8.11 -47.44
C GLY A 6 17.03 7.54 -46.26
N GLU A 7 16.62 7.74 -45.00
CA GLU A 7 15.86 6.78 -44.15
C GLU A 7 16.66 5.51 -43.77
N ALA A 8 16.75 5.03 -42.54
CA ALA A 8 16.04 5.33 -41.29
C ALA A 8 16.92 4.96 -40.09
N GLN A 9 16.80 5.75 -39.02
CA GLN A 9 17.32 5.44 -37.70
C GLN A 9 16.22 4.69 -36.93
N HIS A 10 16.54 3.55 -36.31
CA HIS A 10 15.83 3.11 -35.10
C HIS A 10 16.86 2.72 -34.06
N ASN A 11 17.23 3.75 -33.31
CA ASN A 11 18.01 3.67 -32.09
C ASN A 11 17.10 3.04 -31.02
N GLY A 12 17.49 1.87 -30.50
CA GLY A 12 16.82 1.21 -29.39
C GLY A 12 16.91 2.10 -28.16
N SER A 13 15.87 2.88 -27.93
CA SER A 13 15.75 3.77 -26.77
C SER A 13 15.48 2.90 -25.55
N PHE A 14 16.54 2.54 -24.83
CA PHE A 14 16.44 2.15 -23.44
C PHE A 14 15.86 3.34 -22.68
N HIS A 15 14.55 3.33 -22.45
CA HIS A 15 13.90 4.23 -21.52
C HIS A 15 14.44 3.94 -20.12
N LEU A 16 15.42 4.73 -19.69
CA LEU A 16 15.81 4.87 -18.30
C LEU A 16 14.62 5.49 -17.55
N HIS A 17 13.85 4.65 -16.84
CA HIS A 17 12.91 5.12 -15.84
C HIS A 17 13.71 5.70 -14.67
N PRO A 18 13.34 6.86 -14.09
CA PRO A 18 14.08 7.49 -12.99
C PRO A 18 13.95 6.77 -11.64
N PHE A 19 13.40 5.55 -11.63
CA PHE A 19 13.31 4.70 -10.44
C PHE A 19 14.06 3.40 -10.72
N GLY A 20 15.21 3.27 -10.08
CA GLY A 20 16.04 2.09 -10.13
C GLY A 20 15.27 0.81 -9.80
N ASN A 21 15.68 -0.27 -10.43
CA ASN A 21 15.09 -1.60 -10.38
C ASN A 21 15.21 -2.23 -8.98
N LEU A 22 14.35 -1.83 -8.04
CA LEU A 22 13.92 -2.64 -6.91
C LEU A 22 12.45 -3.00 -7.17
N ALA A 23 12.12 -4.30 -7.11
CA ALA A 23 10.73 -4.70 -6.99
C ALA A 23 10.06 -3.85 -5.89
N PRO A 24 8.87 -3.29 -6.10
CA PRO A 24 8.16 -2.58 -5.05
C PRO A 24 7.98 -3.57 -3.90
N MET A 25 8.68 -3.36 -2.79
CA MET A 25 8.50 -4.16 -1.60
C MET A 25 7.01 -4.03 -1.24
N PRO A 26 6.24 -5.13 -1.17
CA PRO A 26 4.80 -5.10 -0.92
C PRO A 26 4.46 -4.46 0.44
N TYR A 27 5.46 -4.31 1.30
CA TYR A 27 5.39 -3.58 2.55
C TYR A 27 5.96 -2.16 2.44
N THR A 28 5.12 -1.18 2.76
CA THR A 28 5.51 0.22 2.97
C THR A 28 6.00 0.48 4.40
N ALA A 29 7.28 0.81 4.58
CA ALA A 29 7.88 1.01 5.90
C ALA A 29 7.53 2.35 6.58
N GLN A 30 7.32 3.40 5.79
CA GLN A 30 7.13 4.78 6.27
C GLN A 30 5.69 5.26 6.00
N HIS A 31 5.18 6.15 6.84
CA HIS A 31 3.89 6.78 6.55
C HIS A 31 3.99 7.65 5.29
N LEU A 32 2.91 7.71 4.52
CA LEU A 32 2.84 8.57 3.34
C LEU A 32 2.96 10.05 3.75
N ALA A 33 3.77 10.81 3.03
CA ALA A 33 3.88 12.27 3.22
C ALA A 33 2.55 12.98 2.97
N GLN A 34 1.75 12.45 2.03
CA GLN A 34 0.39 12.90 1.74
C GLN A 34 -0.51 11.66 1.69
N PRO A 35 -1.36 11.43 2.70
CA PRO A 35 -2.29 10.32 2.67
C PRO A 35 -3.42 10.58 1.65
N PRO A 36 -3.97 9.53 1.02
CA PRO A 36 -5.10 9.67 0.13
C PRO A 36 -6.35 10.19 0.86
N SER A 37 -7.23 10.84 0.14
CA SER A 37 -8.60 11.13 0.59
C SER A 37 -9.44 9.86 0.67
N ARG A 38 -10.56 9.92 1.40
CA ARG A 38 -11.49 8.80 1.50
C ARG A 38 -12.03 8.39 0.13
N ASP A 39 -12.39 9.37 -0.70
CA ASP A 39 -12.88 9.13 -2.05
C ASP A 39 -11.85 8.48 -2.97
N GLU A 40 -10.55 8.78 -2.81
CA GLU A 40 -9.49 8.08 -3.55
C GLU A 40 -9.36 6.63 -3.11
N VAL A 41 -9.42 6.37 -1.80
CA VAL A 41 -9.38 5.00 -1.26
C VAL A 41 -10.60 4.19 -1.73
N ASP A 42 -11.80 4.77 -1.71
CA ASP A 42 -13.03 4.11 -2.12
C ASP A 42 -13.07 3.78 -3.64
N ARG A 43 -12.18 4.37 -4.44
CA ARG A 43 -12.02 4.10 -5.88
C ARG A 43 -10.85 3.17 -6.21
N LEU A 44 -10.09 2.71 -5.21
CA LEU A 44 -9.02 1.75 -5.43
C LEU A 44 -9.59 0.47 -6.06
N THR A 45 -8.85 -0.09 -7.00
CA THR A 45 -9.13 -1.41 -7.59
C THR A 45 -8.15 -2.43 -7.03
N GLY A 46 -8.57 -3.68 -6.89
CA GLY A 46 -7.73 -4.75 -6.37
C GLY A 46 -7.69 -4.79 -4.84
N ALA A 47 -6.65 -5.42 -4.30
CA ALA A 47 -6.47 -5.62 -2.87
C ALA A 47 -5.58 -4.53 -2.26
N ALA A 48 -5.99 -4.02 -1.09
CA ALA A 48 -5.17 -3.08 -0.34
C ALA A 48 -5.30 -3.30 1.17
N VAL A 49 -4.26 -2.95 1.91
CA VAL A 49 -4.27 -2.81 3.37
C VAL A 49 -3.98 -1.35 3.69
N VAL A 50 -4.93 -0.67 4.33
CA VAL A 50 -4.71 0.67 4.88
C VAL A 50 -4.35 0.52 6.35
N GLU A 51 -3.11 0.83 6.70
CA GLU A 51 -2.61 0.86 8.07
C GLU A 51 -2.79 2.26 8.66
N PHE A 52 -3.51 2.36 9.78
CA PHE A 52 -3.65 3.59 10.56
C PHE A 52 -2.85 3.49 11.85
N GLY A 53 -1.92 4.43 12.06
CA GLY A 53 -1.11 4.49 13.26
C GLY A 53 -0.29 5.77 13.35
N THR A 54 0.67 5.79 14.28
CA THR A 54 1.63 6.89 14.41
C THR A 54 3.03 6.33 14.68
N PRO A 55 4.11 7.01 14.27
CA PRO A 55 5.47 6.47 14.37
C PRO A 55 5.97 6.32 15.81
N TRP A 56 5.39 7.05 16.75
CA TRP A 56 5.74 7.05 18.18
C TRP A 56 4.86 6.10 19.03
N CYS A 57 3.86 5.45 18.43
CA CYS A 57 3.00 4.52 19.15
C CYS A 57 3.68 3.14 19.29
N GLY A 58 3.98 2.74 20.53
CA GLY A 58 4.63 1.44 20.80
C GLY A 58 3.85 0.21 20.31
N HIS A 59 2.51 0.28 20.24
CA HIS A 59 1.72 -0.81 19.65
C HIS A 59 1.89 -0.87 18.12
N CYS A 60 2.02 0.29 17.46
CA CYS A 60 2.26 0.35 16.02
C CYS A 60 3.63 -0.23 15.70
N GLN A 61 4.66 0.19 16.44
CA GLN A 61 6.04 -0.30 16.29
C GLN A 61 6.13 -1.82 16.47
N ARG A 62 5.45 -2.41 17.46
CA ARG A 62 5.42 -3.87 17.67
C ARG A 62 4.70 -4.64 16.58
N ALA A 63 3.71 -4.04 15.92
CA ALA A 63 2.97 -4.69 14.84
C ALA A 63 3.75 -4.72 13.51
N GLN A 64 4.69 -3.79 13.29
CA GLN A 64 5.45 -3.70 12.02
C GLN A 64 6.08 -5.00 11.55
N PRO A 65 6.87 -5.73 12.37
CA PRO A 65 7.45 -7.00 11.91
C PRO A 65 6.40 -8.05 11.57
N LEU A 66 5.21 -8.00 12.18
CA LEU A 66 4.11 -8.93 11.87
C LEU A 66 3.51 -8.60 10.50
N ILE A 67 3.28 -7.31 10.24
CA ILE A 67 2.72 -6.79 8.98
C ILE A 67 3.69 -7.03 7.83
N GLU A 68 4.97 -6.68 8.01
CA GLU A 68 6.01 -6.88 7.01
C GLU A 68 6.13 -8.35 6.62
N GLN A 69 6.19 -9.26 7.59
CA GLN A 69 6.27 -10.70 7.31
C GLN A 69 5.02 -11.27 6.64
N ALA A 70 3.84 -10.73 6.95
CA ALA A 70 2.59 -11.16 6.32
C ALA A 70 2.46 -10.66 4.87
N LEU A 71 3.03 -9.49 4.56
CA LEU A 71 2.92 -8.86 3.24
C LEU A 71 4.09 -9.15 2.31
N LYS A 72 5.24 -9.62 2.82
CA LYS A 72 6.50 -9.77 2.05
C LYS A 72 6.36 -10.49 0.69
N ASP A 73 5.44 -11.45 0.58
CA ASP A 73 5.20 -12.26 -0.63
C ASP A 73 3.86 -11.89 -1.32
N ARG A 74 3.22 -10.79 -0.92
CA ARG A 74 1.90 -10.33 -1.40
C ARG A 74 2.01 -9.12 -2.32
N ALA A 75 2.69 -9.29 -3.45
CA ALA A 75 2.80 -8.26 -4.48
C ALA A 75 1.43 -7.84 -5.08
N ASP A 76 0.39 -8.65 -4.88
CA ASP A 76 -1.00 -8.40 -5.27
C ASP A 76 -1.74 -7.43 -4.32
N VAL A 77 -1.14 -7.09 -3.17
CA VAL A 77 -1.75 -6.26 -2.13
C VAL A 77 -0.98 -4.95 -1.97
N ALA A 78 -1.65 -3.83 -2.17
CA ALA A 78 -1.07 -2.52 -1.89
C ALA A 78 -1.06 -2.22 -0.39
N HIS A 79 0.11 -1.90 0.18
CA HIS A 79 0.21 -1.43 1.57
C HIS A 79 0.23 0.10 1.66
N ILE A 80 -0.84 0.69 2.22
CA ILE A 80 -1.02 2.14 2.37
C ILE A 80 -0.89 2.50 3.84
N LYS A 81 0.28 3.02 4.22
CA LYS A 81 0.56 3.38 5.61
C LYS A 81 0.25 4.85 5.88
N VAL A 82 -0.70 5.11 6.76
CA VAL A 82 -1.31 6.42 7.01
C VAL A 82 -1.07 6.85 8.45
N GLU A 83 -0.46 8.02 8.61
CA GLU A 83 -0.38 8.64 9.93
C GLU A 83 -1.77 9.14 10.35
N ASP A 84 -2.25 8.71 11.51
CA ASP A 84 -3.59 9.03 12.02
C ASP A 84 -3.54 10.00 13.23
N GLY A 85 -2.56 10.90 13.25
CA GLY A 85 -2.37 11.88 14.34
C GLY A 85 -3.31 13.10 14.34
N PRO A 86 -3.10 14.08 15.24
CA PRO A 86 -3.84 15.35 15.24
C PRO A 86 -3.86 16.02 13.85
N GLY A 87 -5.02 16.52 13.44
CA GLY A 87 -5.20 17.14 12.11
C GLY A 87 -5.43 16.16 10.96
N GLN A 88 -5.08 14.88 11.10
CA GLN A 88 -5.26 13.87 10.05
C GLN A 88 -6.72 13.43 9.97
N ARG A 89 -7.32 13.41 8.76
CA ARG A 89 -8.78 13.16 8.61
C ARG A 89 -9.12 11.71 8.28
N LEU A 90 -8.24 10.98 7.59
CA LEU A 90 -8.62 9.72 6.95
C LEU A 90 -9.07 8.66 7.95
N GLY A 91 -8.33 8.40 9.04
CA GLY A 91 -8.70 7.37 10.02
C GLY A 91 -10.06 7.63 10.68
N ARG A 92 -10.44 8.90 10.90
CA ARG A 92 -11.79 9.26 11.37
C ARG A 92 -12.89 8.82 10.41
N THR A 93 -12.66 8.94 9.10
CA THR A 93 -13.63 8.47 8.09
C THR A 93 -13.79 6.96 8.08
N PHE A 94 -12.74 6.22 8.48
CA PHE A 94 -12.75 4.76 8.66
C PHE A 94 -13.24 4.32 10.05
N GLY A 95 -13.61 5.26 10.92
CA GLY A 95 -14.03 4.98 12.28
C GLY A 95 -12.93 4.37 13.15
N VAL A 96 -11.66 4.68 12.87
CA VAL A 96 -10.51 4.19 13.65
C VAL A 96 -10.57 4.78 15.06
N LYS A 97 -10.58 3.89 16.07
CA LYS A 97 -10.64 4.26 17.49
C LYS A 97 -9.38 3.86 18.27
N LEU A 98 -8.57 2.97 17.72
CA LEU A 98 -7.42 2.38 18.40
C LEU A 98 -6.32 2.03 17.41
N TRP A 99 -5.06 2.31 17.77
CA TRP A 99 -3.93 2.03 16.90
C TRP A 99 -3.07 0.85 17.37
N PRO A 100 -2.42 0.14 16.41
CA PRO A 100 -2.66 0.24 14.97
C PRO A 100 -4.02 -0.38 14.59
N THR A 101 -4.63 0.12 13.51
CA THR A 101 -5.76 -0.54 12.84
C THR A 101 -5.36 -0.83 11.40
N LEU A 102 -5.56 -2.07 10.95
CA LEU A 102 -5.43 -2.48 9.56
C LEU A 102 -6.82 -2.63 8.98
N VAL A 103 -7.12 -1.88 7.92
CA VAL A 103 -8.35 -2.03 7.14
C VAL A 103 -7.99 -2.71 5.83
N VAL A 104 -8.51 -3.92 5.61
CA VAL A 104 -8.29 -4.69 4.39
C VAL A 104 -9.42 -4.40 3.42
N LEU A 105 -9.04 -3.99 2.20
CA LEU A 105 -9.94 -3.54 1.16
C LEU A 105 -9.88 -4.45 -0.08
N LYS A 106 -11.03 -4.73 -0.66
CA LYS A 106 -11.20 -5.21 -2.04
C LYS A 106 -12.00 -4.19 -2.83
N ASP A 107 -11.43 -3.68 -3.91
CA ASP A 107 -12.10 -2.71 -4.80
C ASP A 107 -12.70 -1.51 -4.02
N GLY A 108 -11.90 -0.96 -3.10
CA GLY A 108 -12.27 0.17 -2.25
C GLY A 108 -13.27 -0.16 -1.13
N LYS A 109 -13.70 -1.41 -0.98
CA LYS A 109 -14.63 -1.85 0.06
C LYS A 109 -13.90 -2.61 1.16
N GLU A 110 -14.18 -2.27 2.40
CA GLU A 110 -13.68 -2.98 3.56
C GLU A 110 -14.27 -4.38 3.63
N VAL A 111 -13.39 -5.38 3.65
CA VAL A 111 -13.75 -6.80 3.78
C VAL A 111 -13.24 -7.43 5.06
N ALA A 112 -12.19 -6.86 5.68
CA ALA A 112 -11.70 -7.28 6.98
C ALA A 112 -11.05 -6.10 7.72
N ARG A 113 -10.98 -6.22 9.05
CA ARG A 113 -10.37 -5.24 9.94
C ARG A 113 -9.67 -5.93 11.09
N LEU A 114 -8.44 -5.47 11.37
CA LEU A 114 -7.67 -5.87 12.55
C LEU A 114 -7.40 -4.64 13.41
N VAL A 115 -7.60 -4.79 14.71
CA VAL A 115 -7.23 -3.76 15.68
C VAL A 115 -6.17 -4.34 16.60
N ARG A 116 -4.98 -3.74 16.63
CA ARG A 116 -3.83 -4.21 17.41
C ARG A 116 -3.56 -5.71 17.22
N PRO A 117 -3.25 -6.18 16.00
CA PRO A 117 -2.88 -7.58 15.79
C PRO A 117 -1.72 -7.97 16.71
N GLN A 118 -1.78 -9.19 17.25
CA GLN A 118 -0.76 -9.71 18.17
C GLN A 118 0.08 -10.82 17.53
N GLY A 119 -0.40 -11.44 16.44
CA GLY A 119 0.32 -12.45 15.68
C GLY A 119 0.39 -12.14 14.19
N GLN A 120 1.40 -12.70 13.53
CA GLN A 120 1.53 -12.66 12.06
C GLN A 120 0.35 -13.37 11.38
N GLN A 121 -0.13 -14.47 11.96
CA GLN A 121 -1.22 -15.25 11.39
C GLN A 121 -2.52 -14.44 11.30
N ASP A 122 -2.82 -13.60 12.29
CA ASP A 122 -3.99 -12.70 12.26
C ASP A 122 -3.96 -11.79 11.03
N VAL A 123 -2.77 -11.27 10.70
CA VAL A 123 -2.57 -10.40 9.54
C VAL A 123 -2.70 -11.19 8.24
N LEU A 124 -2.07 -12.37 8.17
CA LEU A 124 -2.18 -13.26 7.00
C LEU A 124 -3.63 -13.64 6.70
N ASP A 125 -4.38 -14.06 7.71
CA ASP A 125 -5.77 -14.49 7.55
C ASP A 125 -6.64 -13.36 7.02
N ALA A 126 -6.49 -12.15 7.56
CA ALA A 126 -7.23 -10.99 7.07
C ALA A 126 -6.85 -10.63 5.63
N VAL A 127 -5.57 -10.67 5.27
CA VAL A 127 -5.11 -10.36 3.90
C VAL A 127 -5.48 -11.48 2.92
N ASN A 128 -5.70 -12.71 3.38
CA ASN A 128 -6.20 -13.80 2.54
C ASN A 128 -7.67 -13.63 2.15
N THR A 129 -8.44 -12.79 2.84
CA THR A 129 -9.84 -12.49 2.47
C THR A 129 -9.98 -11.77 1.13
N VAL A 130 -8.91 -11.13 0.64
CA VAL A 130 -8.89 -10.38 -0.63
C VAL A 130 -8.23 -11.13 -1.78
N SER A 131 -7.66 -12.30 -1.51
CA SER A 131 -7.18 -13.23 -2.52
C SER A 131 -8.35 -13.68 -3.39
N ALA A 132 -8.21 -13.61 -4.71
CA ALA A 132 -9.24 -14.15 -5.60
C ALA A 132 -9.40 -15.65 -5.36
N PRO A 133 -10.60 -16.23 -5.49
CA PRO A 133 -10.68 -17.63 -5.87
C PRO A 133 -9.99 -17.76 -7.24
N GLU A 134 -9.09 -18.73 -7.38
CA GLU A 134 -8.50 -19.13 -8.67
C GLU A 134 -9.57 -19.34 -9.75
#